data_AF-A0AAW9HPG5-F1
#
_entry.id   AF-A0AAW9HPG5-F1
#
_cell.length_a   1.000
_cell.length_b   1.000
_cell.length_c   1.000
_cell.angle_alpha   90.00
_cell.angle_beta   90.00
_cell.angle_gamma   90.00
#
_symmetry.space_group_name_H-M   'P 1'
#
loop_
_entity.id
_entity.type
_entity.pdbx_description
1 polymer ?
#
loop_
_entity_poly.entity_id
_entity_poly.type
_entity_poly.pdbx_seq_one_letter_code
_entity_poly.pdbx_strand_id
1 'polypeptide(L)'
;MRQLAEYHPTRFMAESSRYDKRRADFAVAFIQALKHTKGRWAGKPFKLIDWQEQIIRDLFGVVKPDGFRQFTTAYVEIPKKQGKSELAAAVALLLCCGDGEERAEVYGCAADRQQASIVFEVAADMVRMCPPLAKRVKILRSQKRIIYSPTNSFYQVLSAEAYSKHGFNISGVVFDELHTQPNRALFDVMTKGSGDA
;
A
#
# COMPACT_ATOMS: atom_id res chain seq x y z
N MET A 1 15.81 -5.80 -15.83
CA MET A 1 14.55 -6.05 -15.09
C MET A 1 13.52 -6.45 -16.12
N ARG A 2 12.77 -7.54 -15.90
CA ARG A 2 11.68 -7.95 -16.79
C ARG A 2 10.51 -7.01 -16.55
N GLN A 3 10.14 -6.24 -17.56
CA GLN A 3 8.94 -5.41 -17.54
C GLN A 3 7.78 -6.22 -18.11
N LEU A 4 6.56 -5.92 -17.67
CA LEU A 4 5.38 -6.59 -18.20
C LEU A 4 5.14 -6.13 -19.65
N ALA A 5 5.34 -7.03 -20.60
CA ALA A 5 5.16 -6.71 -22.03
C ALA A 5 3.68 -6.69 -22.42
N GLU A 6 2.93 -7.70 -21.96
CA GLU A 6 1.48 -7.82 -22.18
C GLU A 6 0.80 -8.15 -20.86
N TYR A 7 -0.21 -7.36 -20.50
CA TYR A 7 -1.03 -7.60 -19.32
C TYR A 7 -2.25 -8.43 -19.69
N HIS A 8 -2.48 -9.51 -18.94
CA HIS A 8 -3.69 -10.30 -19.00
C HIS A 8 -4.39 -10.21 -17.64
N PRO A 9 -5.68 -9.82 -17.60
CA PRO A 9 -6.43 -9.81 -16.35
C PRO A 9 -6.40 -11.17 -15.66
N THR A 10 -6.33 -11.16 -14.33
CA THR A 10 -6.39 -12.39 -13.55
C THR A 10 -7.64 -13.21 -13.86
N ARG A 11 -7.48 -14.54 -13.88
CA ARG A 11 -8.59 -15.51 -14.04
C ARG A 11 -9.66 -15.40 -12.95
N PHE A 12 -9.38 -14.68 -11.87
CA PHE A 12 -10.30 -14.44 -10.76
C PHE A 12 -11.19 -13.20 -10.96
N MET A 13 -11.05 -12.48 -12.08
CA MET A 13 -11.97 -11.40 -12.44
C MET A 13 -13.37 -11.98 -12.64
N ALA A 14 -14.35 -11.45 -11.92
CA ALA A 14 -15.74 -11.86 -12.03
C ALA A 14 -16.29 -11.42 -13.40
N GLU A 15 -17.21 -12.20 -13.97
CA GLU A 15 -17.81 -11.91 -15.29
C GLU A 15 -18.49 -10.53 -15.35
N SER A 16 -19.03 -10.06 -14.23
CA SER A 16 -19.66 -8.73 -14.11
C SER A 16 -18.66 -7.58 -13.95
N SER A 17 -17.39 -7.88 -13.63
CA SER A 17 -16.34 -6.88 -13.47
C SER A 17 -15.64 -6.61 -14.81
N ARG A 18 -14.97 -5.45 -14.89
CA ARG A 18 -14.20 -5.05 -16.07
C ARG A 18 -12.81 -4.59 -15.68
N TYR A 19 -11.89 -4.67 -16.63
CA TYR A 19 -10.58 -4.06 -16.49
C TYR A 19 -10.63 -2.58 -16.89
N ASP A 20 -10.37 -1.70 -15.91
CA ASP A 20 -10.17 -0.27 -16.12
C ASP A 20 -8.67 0.02 -16.28
N LYS A 21 -8.23 0.10 -17.53
CA LYS A 21 -6.84 0.39 -17.89
C LYS A 21 -6.36 1.73 -17.34
N ARG A 22 -7.22 2.76 -17.27
CA ARG A 22 -6.81 4.10 -16.81
C ARG A 22 -6.48 4.09 -15.33
N ARG A 23 -7.29 3.41 -14.51
CA ARG A 23 -7.03 3.24 -13.08
C ARG A 23 -5.76 2.41 -12.83
N ALA A 24 -5.59 1.31 -13.56
CA ALA A 24 -4.40 0.49 -13.48
C ALA A 24 -3.11 1.26 -13.85
N ASP A 25 -3.15 1.98 -14.98
CA ASP A 25 -2.02 2.78 -15.45
C ASP A 25 -1.67 3.91 -14.48
N PHE A 26 -2.68 4.53 -13.85
CA PHE A 26 -2.44 5.52 -12.79
C PHE A 26 -1.72 4.92 -11.59
N ALA A 27 -2.17 3.76 -11.08
CA ALA A 27 -1.53 3.09 -9.95
C ALA A 27 -0.07 2.70 -10.26
N VAL A 28 0.17 2.14 -11.45
CA VAL A 28 1.52 1.79 -11.92
C VAL A 28 2.38 3.05 -12.08
N ALA A 29 1.86 4.11 -12.70
CA ALA A 29 2.59 5.37 -12.89
C ALA A 29 2.93 6.05 -11.55
N PHE A 30 2.00 6.02 -10.58
CA PHE A 30 2.23 6.56 -9.24
C PHE A 30 3.42 5.85 -8.57
N ILE A 31 3.41 4.52 -8.55
CA ILE A 31 4.49 3.74 -7.92
C ILE A 31 5.82 3.97 -8.65
N GLN A 32 5.82 3.97 -9.98
CA GLN A 32 7.04 4.17 -10.77
C GLN A 32 7.59 5.61 -10.72
N ALA A 33 6.78 6.58 -10.28
CA ALA A 33 7.24 7.94 -9.99
C ALA A 33 8.01 8.03 -8.65
N LEU A 34 7.88 7.02 -7.78
CA LEU A 34 8.69 6.89 -6.57
C LEU A 34 10.09 6.38 -6.90
N LYS A 35 10.98 6.45 -5.91
CA LYS A 35 12.38 6.01 -6.04
C LYS A 35 12.70 4.97 -5.00
N HIS A 36 13.58 4.04 -5.36
CA HIS A 36 14.15 3.09 -4.40
C HIS A 36 14.93 3.83 -3.31
N THR A 37 14.78 3.40 -2.06
CA THR A 37 15.34 4.10 -0.89
C THR A 37 16.72 3.57 -0.49
N LYS A 38 17.01 2.30 -0.77
CA LYS A 38 18.16 1.58 -0.22
C LYS A 38 18.96 0.79 -1.24
N GLY A 39 20.20 0.46 -0.87
CA GLY A 39 21.10 -0.41 -1.62
C GLY A 39 21.56 0.18 -2.95
N ARG A 40 22.02 -0.68 -3.87
CA ARG A 40 22.57 -0.28 -5.18
C ARG A 40 21.62 0.51 -6.08
N TRP A 41 20.31 0.50 -5.76
CA TRP A 41 19.27 1.16 -6.54
C TRP A 41 18.81 2.50 -5.93
N ALA A 42 19.38 2.93 -4.80
CA ALA A 42 18.99 4.15 -4.12
C ALA A 42 18.93 5.35 -5.09
N GLY A 43 17.82 6.10 -5.05
CA GLY A 43 17.58 7.26 -5.91
C GLY A 43 17.19 6.93 -7.36
N LYS A 44 17.23 5.66 -7.80
CA LYS A 44 16.72 5.24 -9.11
C LYS A 44 15.19 5.09 -9.07
N PRO A 45 14.48 5.33 -10.19
CA PRO A 45 13.04 5.11 -10.28
C PRO A 45 12.66 3.68 -9.88
N PHE A 46 11.58 3.53 -9.12
CA PHE A 46 11.07 2.23 -8.70
C PHE A 46 10.27 1.60 -9.85
N LYS A 47 10.99 1.03 -10.82
CA LYS A 47 10.38 0.27 -11.91
C LYS A 47 9.85 -1.06 -11.38
N LEU A 48 8.53 -1.26 -11.52
CA LEU A 48 7.90 -2.53 -11.19
C LEU A 48 8.45 -3.61 -12.15
N ILE A 49 8.72 -4.78 -11.59
CA ILE A 49 8.97 -5.98 -12.40
C ILE A 49 7.64 -6.66 -12.75
N ASP A 50 7.66 -7.47 -13.80
CA ASP A 50 6.51 -8.18 -14.37
C ASP A 50 5.44 -8.62 -13.34
N TRP A 51 5.82 -9.41 -12.35
CA TRP A 51 4.87 -9.91 -11.35
C TRP A 51 4.38 -8.85 -10.37
N GLN A 52 5.20 -7.85 -10.04
CA GLN A 52 4.75 -6.74 -9.18
C GLN A 52 3.73 -5.89 -9.92
N GLU A 53 3.99 -5.60 -11.19
CA GLU A 53 3.07 -4.86 -12.04
C GLU A 53 1.75 -5.62 -12.23
N GLN A 54 1.79 -6.94 -12.43
CA GLN A 54 0.59 -7.78 -12.49
C GLN A 54 -0.30 -7.60 -11.24
N ILE A 55 0.29 -7.70 -10.04
CA ILE A 55 -0.46 -7.55 -8.78
C ILE A 55 -1.09 -6.16 -8.68
N ILE A 56 -0.34 -5.10 -9.01
CA ILE A 56 -0.85 -3.72 -8.95
C ILE A 56 -1.98 -3.51 -9.97
N ARG A 57 -1.83 -4.02 -11.19
CA ARG A 57 -2.86 -3.91 -12.24
C ARG A 57 -4.12 -4.69 -11.88
N ASP A 58 -3.98 -5.88 -11.30
CA ASP A 58 -5.13 -6.66 -10.84
C ASP A 58 -5.87 -5.97 -9.70
N LEU A 59 -5.15 -5.48 -8.68
CA LEU A 59 -5.75 -4.83 -7.51
C LEU A 59 -6.44 -3.51 -7.86
N PHE A 60 -5.77 -2.64 -8.62
CA PHE A 60 -6.25 -1.28 -8.86
C PHE A 60 -7.02 -1.13 -10.19
N GLY A 61 -6.92 -2.11 -11.09
CA GLY A 61 -7.55 -2.08 -12.41
C GLY A 61 -8.85 -2.86 -12.53
N VAL A 62 -9.06 -3.91 -11.74
CA VAL A 62 -10.28 -4.72 -11.86
C VAL A 62 -11.40 -4.11 -11.01
N VAL A 63 -12.44 -3.61 -11.69
CA VAL A 63 -13.54 -2.86 -11.08
C VAL A 63 -14.89 -3.50 -11.33
N LYS A 64 -15.73 -3.47 -10.28
CA LYS A 64 -17.13 -3.89 -10.32
C LYS A 64 -17.99 -2.85 -11.09
N PRO A 65 -19.24 -3.19 -11.45
CA PRO A 65 -20.18 -2.25 -12.09
C PRO A 65 -20.43 -0.99 -11.26
N ASP A 66 -20.42 -1.11 -9.92
CA ASP A 66 -20.59 -0.02 -8.96
C ASP A 66 -19.40 0.96 -8.93
N GLY A 67 -18.32 0.68 -9.66
CA GLY A 67 -17.13 1.53 -9.73
C GLY A 67 -16.12 1.29 -8.62
N PHE A 68 -16.36 0.36 -7.69
CA PHE A 68 -15.40 -0.06 -6.67
C PHE A 68 -14.46 -1.16 -7.20
N ARG A 69 -13.31 -1.32 -6.55
CA ARG A 69 -12.40 -2.44 -6.84
C ARG A 69 -13.09 -3.78 -6.56
N GLN A 70 -12.87 -4.77 -7.41
CA GLN A 70 -13.29 -6.15 -7.11
C GLN A 70 -12.41 -6.74 -6.01
N PHE A 71 -11.09 -6.55 -6.12
CA PHE A 71 -10.13 -7.06 -5.15
C PHE A 71 -9.81 -6.00 -4.11
N THR A 72 -10.27 -6.24 -2.88
CA THR A 72 -9.99 -5.39 -1.71
C THR A 72 -8.86 -5.94 -0.84
N THR A 73 -8.48 -7.21 -1.05
CA THR A 73 -7.43 -7.91 -0.30
C THR A 73 -6.49 -8.64 -1.26
N ALA A 74 -5.18 -8.50 -1.02
CA ALA A 74 -4.16 -9.31 -1.67
C ALA A 74 -3.28 -10.00 -0.63
N TYR A 75 -3.14 -11.31 -0.76
CA TYR A 75 -2.16 -12.11 -0.03
C TYR A 75 -1.02 -12.47 -0.98
N VAL A 76 0.21 -12.07 -0.63
CA VAL A 76 1.37 -12.26 -1.50
C VAL A 76 2.55 -12.77 -0.68
N GLU A 77 3.06 -13.95 -1.05
CA GLU A 77 4.27 -14.53 -0.50
C GLU A 77 5.47 -14.11 -1.35
N ILE A 78 6.35 -13.29 -0.77
CA ILE A 78 7.51 -12.73 -1.47
C ILE A 78 8.79 -13.17 -0.73
N PRO A 79 9.75 -13.82 -1.41
CA PRO A 79 11.04 -14.17 -0.81
C PRO A 79 11.82 -12.96 -0.31
N LYS A 80 12.71 -13.19 0.66
CA LYS A 80 13.59 -12.14 1.19
C LYS A 80 14.41 -11.49 0.06
N LYS A 81 14.66 -10.18 0.17
CA LYS A 81 15.44 -9.36 -0.77
C LYS A 81 14.80 -9.14 -2.16
N GLN A 82 13.50 -9.41 -2.33
CA GLN A 82 12.75 -9.14 -3.58
C GLN A 82 11.96 -7.82 -3.54
N GLY A 83 12.39 -6.84 -2.73
CA GLY A 83 11.75 -5.51 -2.71
C GLY A 83 10.37 -5.46 -2.05
N LYS A 84 10.04 -6.41 -1.17
CA LYS A 84 8.75 -6.47 -0.45
C LYS A 84 8.43 -5.17 0.29
N SER A 85 9.34 -4.70 1.15
CA SER A 85 9.11 -3.47 1.94
C SER A 85 8.97 -2.23 1.05
N GLU A 86 9.67 -2.18 -0.09
CA GLU A 86 9.53 -1.07 -1.05
C GLU A 86 8.14 -1.10 -1.68
N LEU A 87 7.69 -2.26 -2.15
CA LEU A 87 6.36 -2.41 -2.75
C LEU A 87 5.25 -2.09 -1.72
N ALA A 88 5.39 -2.59 -0.50
CA ALA A 88 4.47 -2.33 0.62
C ALA A 88 4.37 -0.82 0.93
N ALA A 89 5.51 -0.12 1.00
CA ALA A 89 5.54 1.33 1.21
C ALA A 89 4.92 2.11 0.05
N ALA A 90 5.19 1.70 -1.20
CA ALA A 90 4.62 2.33 -2.38
C ALA A 90 3.09 2.16 -2.44
N VAL A 91 2.57 0.97 -2.08
CA VAL A 91 1.12 0.72 -1.97
C VAL A 91 0.51 1.54 -0.84
N ALA A 92 1.15 1.63 0.33
CA ALA A 92 0.66 2.48 1.43
C ALA A 92 0.55 3.96 1.01
N LEU A 93 1.54 4.48 0.28
CA LEU A 93 1.51 5.84 -0.26
C LEU A 93 0.45 6.02 -1.35
N LEU A 94 0.25 5.03 -2.21
CA LEU A 94 -0.80 5.06 -3.23
C LEU A 94 -2.19 5.16 -2.59
N LEU A 95 -2.48 4.29 -1.61
CA LEU A 95 -3.74 4.31 -0.86
C LEU A 95 -3.95 5.65 -0.13
N CYS A 96 -2.88 6.21 0.47
CA CYS A 96 -2.95 7.44 1.25
C CYS A 96 -3.04 8.71 0.39
N CYS A 97 -2.34 8.77 -0.74
CA CYS A 97 -2.12 10.01 -1.49
C CYS A 97 -2.68 9.99 -2.93
N GLY A 98 -2.97 8.82 -3.48
CA GLY A 98 -3.31 8.64 -4.90
C GLY A 98 -4.71 8.07 -5.15
N ASP A 99 -5.32 7.43 -4.16
CA ASP A 99 -6.59 6.70 -4.35
C ASP A 99 -7.83 7.60 -4.40
N GLY A 100 -7.68 8.89 -4.13
CA GLY A 100 -8.76 9.88 -4.18
C GLY A 100 -9.74 9.84 -2.99
N GLU A 101 -9.47 9.01 -1.99
CA GLU A 101 -10.28 8.90 -0.78
C GLU A 101 -10.03 10.09 0.17
N GLU A 102 -11.11 10.76 0.57
CA GLU A 102 -11.08 11.85 1.54
C GLU A 102 -10.87 11.31 2.96
N ARG A 103 -9.91 11.89 3.69
CA ARG A 103 -9.55 11.49 5.07
C ARG A 103 -9.21 10.00 5.23
N ALA A 104 -8.63 9.39 4.19
CA ALA A 104 -8.24 7.99 4.21
C ALA A 104 -7.32 7.66 5.41
N GLU A 105 -7.72 6.67 6.21
CA GLU A 105 -6.89 6.11 7.28
C GLU A 105 -6.20 4.84 6.78
N VAL A 106 -4.90 4.95 6.49
CA VAL A 106 -4.07 3.82 6.04
C VAL A 106 -3.17 3.38 7.18
N TYR A 107 -3.13 2.07 7.44
CA TYR A 107 -2.37 1.50 8.55
C TYR A 107 -1.31 0.52 8.11
N GLY A 108 -0.15 0.59 8.78
CA GLY A 108 0.94 -0.37 8.64
C GLY A 108 1.02 -1.27 9.87
N CYS A 109 0.99 -2.58 9.66
CA CYS A 109 1.01 -3.59 10.71
C CYS A 109 2.09 -4.65 10.43
N ALA A 110 2.71 -5.18 11.49
CA ALA A 110 3.57 -6.34 11.44
C ALA A 110 3.56 -7.03 12.82
N ALA A 111 4.15 -8.22 12.94
CA ALA A 111 4.21 -8.92 14.24
C ALA A 111 5.10 -8.19 15.24
N ASP A 112 6.17 -7.59 14.72
CA ASP A 112 7.09 -6.75 15.47
C ASP A 112 6.99 -5.29 15.01
N ARG A 113 6.98 -4.37 15.98
CA ARG A 113 6.89 -2.92 15.72
C ARG A 113 8.11 -2.41 14.96
N GLN A 114 9.29 -3.02 15.14
CA GLN A 114 10.47 -2.62 14.39
C GLN A 114 10.29 -2.97 12.91
N GLN A 115 9.73 -4.14 12.59
CA GLN A 115 9.38 -4.51 11.21
C GLN A 115 8.41 -3.52 10.57
N ALA A 116 7.31 -3.18 11.26
CA ALA A 116 6.36 -2.19 10.74
C ALA A 116 7.00 -0.80 10.54
N SER A 117 7.97 -0.46 11.40
CA SER A 117 8.74 0.79 11.25
C SER A 117 9.62 0.79 10.00
N ILE A 118 10.08 -0.36 9.50
CA ILE A 118 10.88 -0.43 8.26
C ILE A 118 10.07 0.07 7.07
N VAL A 119 8.82 -0.39 6.91
CA VAL A 119 7.93 0.03 5.82
C VAL A 119 7.64 1.54 5.93
N PHE A 120 7.45 2.05 7.15
CA PHE A 120 7.29 3.48 7.36
C PHE A 120 8.50 4.31 6.96
N GLU A 121 9.70 3.91 7.36
CA GLU A 121 10.91 4.65 7.02
C GLU A 121 11.12 4.69 5.51
N VAL A 122 10.86 3.57 4.83
CA VAL A 122 10.88 3.51 3.36
C VAL A 122 9.87 4.49 2.76
N ALA A 123 8.61 4.48 3.21
CA ALA A 123 7.58 5.38 2.71
C ALA A 123 7.97 6.85 2.93
N ALA A 124 8.50 7.18 4.12
CA ALA A 124 8.95 8.52 4.46
C ALA A 124 10.11 8.98 3.54
N ASP A 125 11.04 8.09 3.21
CA ASP A 125 12.14 8.40 2.29
C ASP A 125 11.67 8.53 0.85
N MET A 126 10.73 7.70 0.39
CA MET A 126 10.07 7.85 -0.91
C MET A 126 9.40 9.22 -1.05
N VAL A 127 8.70 9.69 -0.01
CA VAL A 127 8.10 11.03 0.02
C VAL A 127 9.17 12.11 -0.09
N ARG A 128 10.26 12.04 0.70
CA ARG A 128 11.35 13.03 0.65
C ARG A 128 12.01 13.11 -0.72
N MET A 129 12.14 11.98 -1.40
CA MET A 129 12.75 11.88 -2.73
C MET A 129 11.81 12.26 -3.88
N CYS A 130 10.52 12.49 -3.61
CA CYS A 130 9.50 12.86 -4.57
C CYS A 130 9.03 14.32 -4.31
N PRO A 131 9.58 15.32 -5.03
CA PRO A 131 9.26 16.74 -4.76
C PRO A 131 7.75 17.08 -4.75
N PRO A 132 6.91 16.52 -5.64
CA PRO A 132 5.46 16.74 -5.57
C PRO A 132 4.80 16.23 -4.29
N LEU A 133 5.26 15.11 -3.74
CA LEU A 133 4.74 14.57 -2.47
C LEU A 133 5.32 15.33 -1.28
N ALA A 134 6.64 15.61 -1.28
CA ALA A 134 7.30 16.36 -0.22
C ALA A 134 6.64 17.72 0.08
N LYS A 135 6.10 18.39 -0.94
CA LYS A 135 5.36 19.66 -0.79
C LYS A 135 3.98 19.53 -0.14
N ARG A 136 3.37 18.34 -0.19
CA ARG A 136 1.98 18.09 0.21
C ARG A 136 1.85 17.17 1.42
N VAL A 137 2.97 16.60 1.86
CA VAL A 137 3.00 15.56 2.89
C VAL A 137 3.80 16.04 4.10
N LYS A 138 3.21 15.90 5.28
CA LYS A 138 3.87 16.13 6.57
C LYS A 138 4.26 14.79 7.18
N ILE A 139 5.54 14.62 7.53
CA ILE A 139 6.06 13.40 8.15
C ILE A 139 6.30 13.65 9.65
N LEU A 140 5.57 12.94 10.50
CA LEU A 140 5.74 12.95 11.96
C LEU A 140 6.49 11.68 12.38
N ARG A 141 7.83 11.74 12.38
CA ARG A 141 8.69 10.58 12.64
C ARG A 141 8.49 9.96 14.03
N SER A 142 8.28 10.77 15.07
CA SER A 142 8.09 10.31 16.45
C SER A 142 6.84 9.44 16.59
N GLN A 143 5.77 9.84 15.89
CA GLN A 143 4.52 9.11 15.85
C GLN A 143 4.51 8.01 14.80
N LYS A 144 5.48 7.94 13.88
CA LYS A 144 5.44 7.08 12.68
C LYS A 144 4.20 7.34 11.81
N ARG A 145 3.91 8.64 11.60
CA ARG A 145 2.77 9.13 10.79
C ARG A 145 3.23 9.89 9.55
N ILE A 146 2.55 9.66 8.44
CA ILE A 146 2.63 10.45 7.22
C ILE A 146 1.24 11.04 6.99
N ILE A 147 1.12 12.35 6.83
CA ILE A 147 -0.16 13.05 6.64
C ILE A 147 -0.14 13.69 5.25
N TYR A 148 -1.11 13.35 4.41
CA TYR A 148 -1.32 13.96 3.11
C TYR A 148 -2.33 15.10 3.26
N SER A 149 -1.84 16.35 3.18
CA SER A 149 -2.64 17.54 3.46
C SER A 149 -3.84 17.76 2.54
N PRO A 150 -3.81 17.47 1.22
CA PRO A 150 -4.92 17.77 0.32
C PRO A 150 -6.25 17.12 0.69
N THR A 151 -6.25 15.86 1.12
CA THR A 151 -7.44 15.12 1.54
C THR A 151 -7.50 14.91 3.05
N ASN A 152 -6.51 15.43 3.79
CA ASN A 152 -6.29 15.15 5.22
C ASN A 152 -6.20 13.64 5.55
N SER A 153 -5.74 12.83 4.59
CA SER A 153 -5.48 11.39 4.74
C SER A 153 -4.18 11.15 5.53
N PHE A 154 -4.01 9.95 6.09
CA PHE A 154 -2.77 9.58 6.73
C PHE A 154 -2.38 8.11 6.55
N TYR A 155 -1.09 7.86 6.60
CA TYR A 155 -0.50 6.55 6.81
C TYR A 155 0.17 6.47 8.19
N GLN A 156 -0.16 5.46 8.99
CA GLN A 156 0.29 5.33 10.37
C GLN A 156 0.68 3.88 10.70
N VAL A 157 1.84 3.69 11.32
CA VAL A 157 2.20 2.39 11.91
C VAL A 157 1.50 2.22 13.25
N LEU A 158 0.78 1.12 13.44
CA LEU A 158 0.15 0.85 14.73
C LEU A 158 1.19 0.40 15.76
N SER A 159 1.05 0.93 16.99
CA SER A 159 1.78 0.43 18.15
C SER A 159 1.08 -0.80 18.73
N ALA A 160 1.79 -1.57 19.56
CA ALA A 160 1.21 -2.73 20.23
C ALA A 160 0.06 -2.38 21.19
N GLU A 161 -0.05 -1.12 21.61
CA GLU A 161 -1.13 -0.63 22.47
C GLU A 161 -2.39 -0.25 21.69
N ALA A 162 -2.29 -0.11 20.35
CA ALA A 162 -3.43 0.21 19.50
C ALA A 162 -4.36 -1.00 19.30
N TYR A 163 -3.92 -2.20 19.68
CA TYR A 163 -4.67 -3.45 19.56
C TYR A 163 -5.94 -3.50 20.40
N SER A 164 -6.05 -2.67 21.44
CA SER A 164 -7.23 -2.56 22.31
C SER A 164 -8.23 -1.50 21.85
N LYS A 165 -7.94 -0.74 20.78
CA LYS A 165 -8.82 0.31 20.28
C LYS A 165 -9.78 -0.26 19.24
N HIS A 166 -11.03 -0.48 19.64
CA HIS A 166 -12.14 -0.69 18.72
C HIS A 166 -12.51 0.67 18.07
N GLY A 167 -12.75 0.71 16.75
CA GLY A 167 -13.25 1.91 16.04
C GLY A 167 -12.30 2.61 15.07
N PHE A 168 -11.39 1.89 14.39
CA PHE A 168 -10.63 2.46 13.28
C PHE A 168 -11.50 2.57 12.02
N ASN A 169 -11.47 3.71 11.33
CA ASN A 169 -12.15 3.86 10.04
C ASN A 169 -11.18 3.54 8.90
N ILE A 170 -10.90 2.26 8.72
CA ILE A 170 -9.79 1.78 7.90
C ILE A 170 -10.15 1.90 6.41
N SER A 171 -9.41 2.76 5.70
CA SER A 171 -9.44 2.84 4.24
C SER A 171 -8.49 1.82 3.60
N GLY A 172 -7.36 1.53 4.25
CA GLY A 172 -6.40 0.55 3.75
C GLY A 172 -5.43 0.01 4.80
N VAL A 173 -4.98 -1.22 4.62
CA VAL A 173 -4.01 -1.87 5.51
C VAL A 173 -2.89 -2.49 4.71
N VAL A 174 -1.66 -2.23 5.13
CA VAL A 174 -0.47 -2.94 4.68
C VAL A 174 0.03 -3.80 5.83
N PHE A 175 -0.10 -5.10 5.67
CA PHE A 175 0.26 -6.09 6.68
C PHE A 175 1.53 -6.83 6.26
N ASP A 176 2.65 -6.52 6.92
CA ASP A 176 3.93 -7.19 6.69
C ASP A 176 4.09 -8.40 7.62
N GLU A 177 4.84 -9.39 7.15
CA GLU A 177 5.15 -10.64 7.85
C GLU A 177 3.95 -11.35 8.51
N LEU A 178 2.83 -11.51 7.80
CA LEU A 178 1.64 -12.19 8.35
C LEU A 178 1.93 -13.57 8.97
N HIS A 179 2.85 -14.33 8.37
CA HIS A 179 3.26 -15.66 8.85
C HIS A 179 3.95 -15.67 10.22
N THR A 180 4.46 -14.52 10.71
CA THR A 180 5.11 -14.43 12.03
C THR A 180 4.15 -13.98 13.13
N GLN A 181 2.88 -13.73 12.79
CA GLN A 181 1.87 -13.33 13.78
C GLN A 181 1.65 -14.44 14.82
N PRO A 182 1.60 -14.09 16.12
CA PRO A 182 1.37 -15.08 17.17
C PRO A 182 -0.06 -15.65 17.13
N ASN A 183 -1.02 -14.87 16.64
CA ASN A 183 -2.42 -15.26 16.50
C ASN A 183 -3.14 -14.35 15.49
N ARG A 184 -4.44 -14.59 15.27
CA ARG A 184 -5.26 -13.84 14.28
C ARG A 184 -5.81 -12.51 14.80
N ALA A 185 -5.67 -12.17 16.08
CA ALA A 185 -6.38 -11.04 16.68
C ALA A 185 -6.09 -9.72 15.96
N LEU A 186 -4.82 -9.43 15.67
CA LEU A 186 -4.44 -8.22 14.94
C LEU A 186 -5.01 -8.20 13.52
N PHE A 187 -4.92 -9.33 12.81
CA PHE A 187 -5.47 -9.44 11.46
C PHE A 187 -6.99 -9.22 11.47
N ASP A 188 -7.70 -9.82 12.42
CA ASP A 188 -9.15 -9.70 12.56
C ASP A 188 -9.57 -8.24 12.86
N VAL A 189 -8.89 -7.57 13.80
CA VAL A 189 -9.16 -6.15 14.13
C VAL A 189 -8.99 -5.26 12.89
N MET A 190 -7.93 -5.48 12.12
CA MET A 190 -7.58 -4.62 10.99
C MET A 190 -8.37 -4.91 9.70
N THR A 191 -8.98 -6.10 9.59
CA THR A 191 -9.70 -6.51 8.36
C THR A 191 -11.21 -6.61 8.54
N LYS A 192 -11.69 -6.82 9.78
CA LYS A 192 -13.13 -6.90 10.10
C LYS A 192 -13.65 -5.64 10.75
N GLY A 193 -12.80 -4.86 11.45
CA GLY A 193 -13.19 -3.57 12.01
C GLY A 193 -13.57 -2.51 10.97
N SER A 194 -13.28 -2.77 9.68
CA SER A 194 -13.64 -1.92 8.54
C SER A 194 -15.02 -2.20 7.95
N GLY A 195 -15.80 -3.13 8.53
CA GLY A 195 -17.08 -3.59 7.98
C GLY A 195 -18.34 -2.89 8.50
N ASP A 196 -18.23 -2.08 9.56
CA ASP A 196 -19.38 -1.49 10.27
C ASP A 196 -19.38 0.05 10.22
N ALA A 197 -19.27 0.64 9.02
CA ALA A 197 -19.49 2.08 8.80
C ALA A 197 -20.32 2.33 7.53
#